data_AF-A0A6L9QSF4-F1
#
_entry.id   AF-A0A6L9QSF4-F1
#
_cell.length_a   1.000
_cell.length_b   1.000
_cell.length_c   1.000
_cell.angle_alpha   90.00
_cell.angle_beta   90.00
_cell.angle_gamma   90.00
#
_symmetry.space_group_name_H-M   'P 1'
#
loop_
_entity.id
_entity.type
_entity.pdbx_description
1 polymer ?
#
loop_
_entity_poly.entity_id
_entity_poly.type
_entity_poly.pdbx_seq_one_letter_code
_entity_poly.pdbx_strand_id
1 'polypeptide(L)'
;MTELYETSAETDDLSGEPWRDVPREEARWIRPHLPALADIMVEGVLRHVPEYARPGDPVYVEVMRVAVTRGMGHFVQMIADPDASWKEVHQVFFDIGYGEAMEGRSLEHLQNALRVASRTAWRYLSREADRLQKPRELAIALTEVNFAYLDLLASAAAQGYARAREKAAGEREQRRSRLLSLLLSDPAAPRDVVVEQANLAGWALPERLAVIVLTPRPGSGGEGPAGLPPFLLSGLDRGRPCLVMPD
;
A
#
# COMPACT_ATOMS: atom_id res chain seq x y z
N MET A 1 -32.86 41.72 -1.21
CA MET A 1 -32.77 40.40 -1.88
C MET A 1 -31.47 40.29 -2.69
N THR A 2 -30.34 40.77 -2.17
CA THR A 2 -29.01 40.59 -2.80
C THR A 2 -27.89 40.89 -1.78
N GLU A 3 -27.86 40.19 -0.64
CA GLU A 3 -26.80 40.45 0.38
C GLU A 3 -26.57 39.25 1.32
N LEU A 4 -26.67 38.02 0.80
CA LEU A 4 -26.50 36.78 1.59
C LEU A 4 -25.62 35.73 0.89
N TYR A 5 -24.70 36.15 0.01
CA TYR A 5 -23.86 35.22 -0.77
C TYR A 5 -22.34 35.42 -0.63
N GLU A 6 -21.87 36.07 0.45
CA GLU A 6 -20.43 36.28 0.69
C GLU A 6 -19.85 35.57 1.93
N THR A 7 -20.54 34.57 2.46
CA THR A 7 -19.97 33.70 3.51
C THR A 7 -20.31 32.25 3.24
N SER A 8 -19.75 31.70 2.17
CA SER A 8 -19.76 30.25 1.90
C SER A 8 -18.68 29.85 0.89
N ALA A 9 -17.47 30.38 1.07
CA ALA A 9 -16.28 30.02 0.30
C ALA A 9 -15.12 29.49 1.16
N GLU A 10 -15.44 28.90 2.31
CA GLU A 10 -14.54 28.00 3.05
C GLU A 10 -15.19 26.62 3.10
N THR A 11 -15.28 25.98 1.94
CA THR A 11 -15.62 24.55 1.88
C THR A 11 -14.40 23.81 1.39
N ASP A 12 -13.82 23.08 2.34
CA ASP A 12 -13.28 21.75 2.16
C ASP A 12 -11.98 21.67 1.35
N ASP A 13 -10.90 22.20 1.94
CA ASP A 13 -9.58 21.74 1.58
C ASP A 13 -9.28 20.40 2.28
N LEU A 14 -9.73 19.29 1.66
CA LEU A 14 -9.27 17.95 2.02
C LEU A 14 -7.75 17.75 1.79
N SER A 15 -7.03 18.78 1.31
CA SER A 15 -5.56 18.84 1.26
C SER A 15 -4.93 19.66 2.38
N GLY A 16 -5.72 20.08 3.37
CA GLY A 16 -5.22 20.78 4.54
C GLY A 16 -4.14 19.98 5.28
N GLU A 17 -3.11 20.66 5.74
CA GLU A 17 -2.13 20.13 6.68
C GLU A 17 -2.61 20.49 8.11
N PRO A 18 -3.64 19.82 8.68
CA PRO A 18 -4.35 20.27 9.89
C PRO A 18 -3.44 20.35 11.13
N TRP A 19 -2.27 19.70 11.09
CA TRP A 19 -1.26 19.82 12.13
C TRP A 19 -0.68 21.24 12.24
N ARG A 20 -0.80 22.08 11.20
CA ARG A 20 -0.43 23.50 11.24
C ARG A 20 -1.35 24.33 12.13
N ASP A 21 -2.59 23.90 12.31
CA ASP A 21 -3.58 24.61 13.12
C ASP A 21 -3.48 24.25 14.61
N VAL A 22 -2.67 23.24 14.95
CA VAL A 22 -2.40 22.85 16.34
C VAL A 22 -1.21 23.64 16.89
N PRO A 23 -1.35 24.32 18.05
CA PRO A 23 -0.24 25.00 18.68
C PRO A 23 0.93 24.05 18.98
N ARG A 24 2.16 24.45 18.59
CA ARG A 24 3.34 23.58 18.64
C ARG A 24 3.68 23.08 20.04
N GLU A 25 3.34 23.85 21.06
CA GLU A 25 3.51 23.49 22.48
C GLU A 25 2.69 22.26 22.89
N GLU A 26 1.63 21.92 22.15
CA GLU A 26 0.78 20.78 22.46
C GLU A 26 1.52 19.45 22.27
N ALA A 27 2.56 19.41 21.42
CA ALA A 27 3.45 18.25 21.35
C ALA A 27 4.09 17.92 22.71
N ARG A 28 4.31 18.90 23.60
CA ARG A 28 5.03 18.69 24.87
C ARG A 28 4.27 17.79 25.84
N TRP A 29 2.94 17.88 25.88
CA TRP A 29 2.17 17.03 26.77
C TRP A 29 1.90 15.65 26.16
N ILE A 30 1.91 15.52 24.83
CA ILE A 30 1.72 14.23 24.15
C ILE A 30 2.99 13.36 24.27
N ARG A 31 4.19 13.95 24.18
CA ARG A 31 5.48 13.23 24.20
C ARG A 31 5.62 12.19 25.33
N PRO A 32 5.32 12.49 26.60
CA PRO A 32 5.44 11.52 27.70
C PRO A 32 4.55 10.27 27.53
N HIS A 33 3.49 10.36 26.74
CA HIS A 33 2.54 9.26 26.53
C HIS A 33 2.97 8.29 25.42
N LEU A 34 4.00 8.62 24.62
CA LEU A 34 4.42 7.81 23.47
C LEU A 34 4.68 6.33 23.80
N PRO A 35 5.39 5.97 24.89
CA PRO A 35 5.59 4.56 25.23
C PRO A 35 4.28 3.82 25.49
N ALA A 36 3.40 4.41 26.31
CA ALA A 36 2.10 3.82 26.64
C ALA A 36 1.18 3.72 25.40
N LEU A 37 1.20 4.74 24.53
CA LEU A 37 0.46 4.71 23.27
C LEU A 37 0.91 3.55 22.39
N ALA A 38 2.23 3.35 22.25
CA ALA A 38 2.75 2.25 21.45
C ALA A 38 2.29 0.88 21.99
N ASP A 39 2.37 0.67 23.31
CA ASP A 39 1.87 -0.55 23.95
C ASP A 39 0.38 -0.80 23.68
N ILE A 40 -0.46 0.20 23.97
CA ILE A 40 -1.92 0.07 23.87
C ILE A 40 -2.34 -0.11 22.40
N MET A 41 -1.69 0.58 21.46
CA MET A 41 -1.96 0.42 20.03
C MET A 41 -1.60 -0.98 19.53
N VAL A 42 -0.42 -1.50 19.89
CA VAL A 42 0.00 -2.87 19.53
C VAL A 42 -0.98 -3.89 20.11
N GLU A 43 -1.29 -3.79 21.40
CA GLU A 43 -2.27 -4.66 22.06
C GLU A 43 -3.66 -4.56 21.40
N GLY A 44 -4.07 -3.35 21.04
CA GLY A 44 -5.31 -3.07 20.34
C GLY A 44 -5.38 -3.75 18.97
N VAL A 45 -4.31 -3.65 18.18
CA VAL A 45 -4.22 -4.32 16.86
C VAL A 45 -4.25 -5.83 17.02
N LEU A 46 -3.41 -6.40 17.89
CA LEU A 46 -3.35 -7.84 18.12
C LEU A 46 -4.68 -8.41 18.61
N ARG A 47 -5.44 -7.63 19.39
CA ARG A 47 -6.76 -8.04 19.89
C ARG A 47 -7.86 -8.02 18.81
N HIS A 48 -7.84 -7.06 17.89
CA HIS A 48 -8.96 -6.81 16.98
C HIS A 48 -8.68 -7.17 15.51
N VAL A 49 -7.44 -7.53 15.17
CA VAL A 49 -7.04 -7.92 13.81
C VAL A 49 -6.32 -9.28 13.87
N PRO A 50 -7.07 -10.40 13.78
CA PRO A 50 -6.53 -11.74 13.96
C PRO A 50 -5.35 -12.10 13.04
N GLU A 51 -5.29 -11.52 11.84
CA GLU A 51 -4.21 -11.73 10.86
C GLU A 51 -2.83 -11.27 11.37
N TYR A 52 -2.84 -10.35 12.34
CA TYR A 52 -1.64 -9.84 13.01
C TYR A 52 -1.35 -10.55 14.34
N ALA A 53 -2.30 -11.31 14.89
CA ALA A 53 -2.12 -12.07 16.12
C ALA A 53 -1.29 -13.34 15.83
N ARG A 54 0.03 -13.25 16.05
CA ARG A 54 0.99 -14.35 15.80
C ARG A 54 1.68 -14.81 17.08
N PRO A 55 1.04 -15.68 17.90
CA PRO A 55 1.61 -16.11 19.18
C PRO A 55 2.98 -16.80 19.08
N GLY A 56 3.28 -17.41 17.94
CA GLY A 56 4.55 -18.08 17.67
C GLY A 56 5.67 -17.19 17.11
N ASP A 57 5.42 -15.89 16.95
CA ASP A 57 6.37 -14.96 16.31
C ASP A 57 6.58 -13.70 17.15
N PRO A 58 7.40 -13.78 18.23
CA PRO A 58 7.67 -12.63 19.09
C PRO A 58 8.45 -11.53 18.37
N VAL A 59 9.23 -11.87 17.32
CA VAL A 59 9.97 -10.90 16.52
C VAL A 59 9.01 -10.03 15.73
N TYR A 60 7.94 -10.60 15.20
CA TYR A 60 6.90 -9.85 14.49
C TYR A 60 6.23 -8.78 15.36
N VAL A 61 5.91 -9.12 16.61
CA VAL A 61 5.32 -8.18 17.57
C VAL A 61 6.29 -7.02 17.83
N GLU A 62 7.59 -7.30 17.93
CA GLU A 62 8.61 -6.25 18.11
C GLU A 62 8.73 -5.36 16.87
N VAL A 63 8.69 -5.94 15.66
CA VAL A 63 8.67 -5.15 14.41
C VAL A 63 7.44 -4.23 14.35
N MET A 64 6.26 -4.72 14.74
CA MET A 64 5.05 -3.90 14.83
C MET A 64 5.21 -2.77 15.84
N ARG A 65 5.76 -3.07 17.03
CA ARG A 65 6.04 -2.06 18.06
C ARG A 65 6.98 -0.97 17.56
N VAL A 66 8.03 -1.33 16.83
CA VAL A 66 8.94 -0.37 16.19
C VAL A 66 8.20 0.52 15.19
N ALA A 67 7.35 -0.06 14.33
CA ALA A 67 6.56 0.70 13.37
C ALA A 67 5.60 1.70 14.05
N VAL A 68 4.86 1.25 15.07
CA VAL A 68 3.94 2.10 15.84
C VAL A 68 4.71 3.22 16.57
N THR A 69 5.85 2.89 17.19
CA THR A 69 6.69 3.87 17.89
C THR A 69 7.22 4.94 16.94
N ARG A 70 7.67 4.54 15.74
CA ARG A 70 8.11 5.48 14.69
C ARG A 70 6.96 6.37 14.20
N GLY A 71 5.79 5.79 13.94
CA GLY A 71 4.60 6.54 13.54
C GLY A 71 4.17 7.56 14.60
N MET A 72 4.03 7.14 15.86
CA MET A 72 3.62 8.06 16.92
C MET A 72 4.69 9.11 17.26
N GLY A 73 5.97 8.73 17.21
CA GLY A 73 7.06 9.69 17.36
C GLY A 73 7.02 10.76 16.27
N HIS A 74 6.76 10.37 15.02
CA HIS A 74 6.62 11.30 13.91
C HIS A 74 5.36 12.16 14.01
N PHE A 75 4.21 11.59 14.38
CA PHE A 75 2.97 12.36 14.64
C PHE A 75 3.22 13.53 15.61
N VAL A 76 3.91 13.24 16.72
CA VAL A 76 4.23 14.27 17.73
C VAL A 76 5.29 15.26 17.22
N GLN A 77 6.23 14.80 16.40
CA GLN A 77 7.22 15.67 15.77
C GLN A 77 6.56 16.63 14.77
N MET A 78 5.58 16.18 14.00
CA MET A 78 4.81 16.98 13.04
C MET A 78 4.03 18.10 13.74
N ILE A 79 3.48 17.87 14.93
CA ILE A 79 2.84 18.92 15.74
C ILE A 79 3.89 19.93 16.26
N ALA A 80 5.04 19.44 16.72
CA ALA A 80 6.10 20.30 17.25
C ALA A 80 6.77 21.17 16.18
N ASP A 81 6.91 20.62 14.99
CA ASP A 81 7.54 21.20 13.81
C ASP A 81 6.76 20.80 12.56
N PRO A 82 5.82 21.64 12.10
CA PRO A 82 4.97 21.34 10.94
C PRO A 82 5.72 21.14 9.63
N ASP A 83 6.99 21.56 9.57
CA ASP A 83 7.85 21.40 8.39
C ASP A 83 8.76 20.15 8.52
N ALA A 84 8.55 19.32 9.56
CA ALA A 84 9.28 18.08 9.77
C ALA A 84 9.10 17.12 8.59
N SER A 85 10.20 16.50 8.18
CA SER A 85 10.19 15.61 7.01
C SER A 85 9.28 14.39 7.22
N TRP A 86 8.48 14.08 6.20
CA TRP A 86 7.65 12.87 6.11
C TRP A 86 8.43 11.64 5.61
N LYS A 87 9.65 11.83 5.09
CA LYS A 87 10.34 10.82 4.27
C LYS A 87 10.59 9.49 4.98
N GLU A 88 11.05 9.53 6.23
CA GLU A 88 11.42 8.32 6.97
C GLU A 88 10.19 7.47 7.34
N VAL A 89 9.14 8.10 7.85
CA VAL A 89 7.91 7.41 8.20
C VAL A 89 7.16 6.96 6.94
N HIS A 90 7.16 7.75 5.86
CA HIS A 90 6.65 7.31 4.56
C HIS A 90 7.33 6.00 4.14
N GLN A 91 8.66 5.94 4.20
CA GLN A 91 9.41 4.75 3.82
C GLN A 91 9.04 3.54 4.68
N VAL A 92 8.90 3.71 6.00
CA VAL A 92 8.47 2.62 6.90
C VAL A 92 7.12 2.05 6.47
N PHE A 93 6.12 2.89 6.25
CA PHE A 93 4.77 2.40 5.90
C PHE A 93 4.68 1.90 4.46
N PHE A 94 5.46 2.47 3.55
CA PHE A 94 5.69 1.92 2.22
C PHE A 94 6.27 0.50 2.30
N ASP A 95 7.32 0.29 3.09
CA ASP A 95 7.97 -1.02 3.23
C ASP A 95 7.04 -2.04 3.88
N ILE A 96 6.21 -1.63 4.84
CA ILE A 96 5.17 -2.50 5.43
C ILE A 96 4.18 -2.93 4.35
N GLY A 97 3.64 -2.00 3.57
CA GLY A 97 2.70 -2.31 2.48
C GLY A 97 3.33 -3.19 1.39
N TYR A 98 4.60 -2.94 1.06
CA TYR A 98 5.37 -3.79 0.14
C TYR A 98 5.52 -5.22 0.70
N GLY A 99 5.83 -5.35 1.99
CA GLY A 99 5.94 -6.64 2.69
C GLY A 99 4.63 -7.43 2.70
N GLU A 100 3.50 -6.77 2.97
CA GLU A 100 2.16 -7.41 2.92
C GLU A 100 1.90 -8.07 1.56
N ALA A 101 2.19 -7.36 0.46
CA ALA A 101 2.01 -7.89 -0.89
C ALA A 101 2.97 -9.06 -1.18
N MET A 102 4.22 -8.99 -0.72
CA MET A 102 5.22 -10.05 -0.89
C MET A 102 4.85 -11.32 -0.14
N GLU A 103 4.20 -11.19 1.01
CA GLU A 103 3.69 -12.32 1.78
C GLU A 103 2.28 -12.76 1.33
N GLY A 104 1.76 -12.19 0.23
CA GLY A 104 0.46 -12.56 -0.35
C GLY A 104 -0.75 -12.17 0.49
N ARG A 105 -0.58 -11.26 1.46
CA ARG A 105 -1.65 -10.80 2.35
C ARG A 105 -2.44 -9.65 1.75
N SER A 106 -3.67 -9.46 2.23
CA SER A 106 -4.54 -8.37 1.80
C SER A 106 -4.11 -7.05 2.44
N LEU A 107 -4.03 -5.99 1.62
CA LEU A 107 -3.87 -4.61 2.07
C LEU A 107 -4.99 -4.18 3.04
N GLU A 108 -6.18 -4.78 2.93
CA GLU A 108 -7.32 -4.47 3.80
C GLU A 108 -7.03 -4.79 5.27
N HIS A 109 -6.25 -5.84 5.56
CA HIS A 109 -5.86 -6.17 6.93
C HIS A 109 -4.98 -5.08 7.52
N LEU A 110 -4.01 -4.57 6.74
CA LEU A 110 -3.15 -3.47 7.16
C LEU A 110 -3.97 -2.19 7.39
N GLN A 111 -4.87 -1.85 6.48
CA GLN A 111 -5.75 -0.69 6.64
C GLN A 111 -6.66 -0.81 7.88
N ASN A 112 -7.15 -2.02 8.17
CA ASN A 112 -7.92 -2.27 9.39
C ASN A 112 -7.04 -2.10 10.65
N ALA A 113 -5.81 -2.62 10.65
CA ALA A 113 -4.86 -2.43 11.74
C ALA A 113 -4.55 -0.95 11.99
N LEU A 114 -4.30 -0.15 10.95
CA LEU A 114 -4.10 1.30 11.07
C LEU A 114 -5.32 1.99 11.70
N ARG A 115 -6.54 1.67 11.25
CA ARG A 115 -7.78 2.23 11.82
C ARG A 115 -7.99 1.82 13.28
N VAL A 116 -7.64 0.59 13.67
CA VAL A 116 -7.71 0.13 15.07
C VAL A 116 -6.69 0.86 15.93
N ALA A 117 -5.44 0.97 15.47
CA ALA A 117 -4.36 1.64 16.18
C ALA A 117 -4.69 3.13 16.38
N SER A 118 -5.13 3.83 15.33
CA SER A 118 -5.54 5.24 15.38
C SER A 118 -6.70 5.47 16.37
N ARG A 119 -7.78 4.70 16.29
CA ARG A 119 -8.91 4.82 17.24
C ARG A 119 -8.49 4.57 18.69
N THR A 120 -7.56 3.64 18.90
CA THR A 120 -7.02 3.32 20.22
C THR A 120 -6.18 4.47 20.77
N ALA A 121 -5.29 5.03 19.95
CA ALA A 121 -4.49 6.20 20.29
C ALA A 121 -5.38 7.41 20.61
N TRP A 122 -6.39 7.67 19.77
CA TRP A 122 -7.32 8.78 19.95
C TRP A 122 -8.07 8.68 21.29
N ARG A 123 -8.67 7.52 21.60
CA ARG A 123 -9.38 7.30 22.88
C ARG A 123 -8.48 7.54 24.10
N TYR A 124 -7.21 7.16 24.01
CA TYR A 124 -6.24 7.40 25.08
C TYR A 124 -5.95 8.90 25.21
N LEU A 125 -5.60 9.56 24.10
CA LEU A 125 -5.24 10.97 24.09
C LEU A 125 -6.39 11.88 24.51
N SER A 126 -7.64 11.59 24.12
CA SER A 126 -8.80 12.37 24.56
C SER A 126 -8.95 12.35 26.08
N ARG A 127 -8.75 11.18 26.72
CA ARG A 127 -8.83 11.05 28.18
C ARG A 127 -7.72 11.80 28.90
N GLU A 128 -6.50 11.79 28.35
CA GLU A 128 -5.38 12.54 28.92
C GLU A 128 -5.55 14.05 28.72
N ALA A 129 -6.07 14.48 27.57
CA ALA A 129 -6.42 15.87 27.32
C ALA A 129 -7.47 16.37 28.33
N ASP A 130 -8.52 15.58 28.58
CA ASP A 130 -9.54 15.89 29.60
C ASP A 130 -8.91 15.98 31.00
N ARG A 131 -8.05 15.01 31.37
CA ARG A 131 -7.37 14.98 32.69
C ARG A 131 -6.47 16.18 32.90
N LEU A 132 -5.84 16.67 31.84
CA LEU A 132 -4.98 17.85 31.83
C LEU A 132 -5.75 19.16 31.62
N GLN A 133 -7.09 19.11 31.58
CA GLN A 133 -7.98 20.25 31.38
C GLN A 133 -7.64 21.05 30.10
N LYS A 134 -7.30 20.34 29.03
CA LYS A 134 -7.04 20.95 27.74
C LYS A 134 -8.34 21.54 27.13
N PRO A 135 -8.24 22.62 26.34
CA PRO A 135 -9.41 23.18 25.65
C PRO A 135 -10.08 22.14 24.75
N ARG A 136 -11.42 22.19 24.65
CA ARG A 136 -12.18 21.24 23.82
C ARG A 136 -11.83 21.38 22.34
N GLU A 137 -11.51 22.60 21.92
CA GLU A 137 -11.09 22.96 20.57
C GLU A 137 -9.82 22.21 20.16
N LEU A 138 -8.92 21.97 21.12
CA LEU A 138 -7.71 21.18 20.87
C LEU A 138 -8.05 19.71 20.55
N ALA A 139 -9.03 19.12 21.24
CA ALA A 139 -9.44 17.75 20.95
C ALA A 139 -10.05 17.64 19.54
N ILE A 140 -10.82 18.64 19.11
CA ILE A 140 -11.36 18.70 17.75
C ILE A 140 -10.22 18.79 16.74
N ALA A 141 -9.28 19.72 16.93
CA ALA A 141 -8.13 19.89 16.04
C ALA A 141 -7.28 18.61 15.95
N LEU A 142 -6.96 17.97 17.09
CA LEU A 142 -6.20 16.71 17.11
C LEU A 142 -6.95 15.54 16.45
N THR A 143 -8.28 15.58 16.38
CA THR A 143 -9.07 14.58 15.64
C THR A 143 -8.82 14.71 14.14
N GLU A 144 -8.86 15.93 13.62
CA GLU A 144 -8.56 16.21 12.20
C GLU A 144 -7.12 15.82 11.86
N VAL A 145 -6.16 16.16 12.74
CA VAL A 145 -4.76 15.71 12.59
C VAL A 145 -4.66 14.19 12.55
N ASN A 146 -5.38 13.48 13.42
CA ASN A 146 -5.37 12.02 13.45
C ASN A 146 -5.93 11.41 12.15
N PHE A 147 -6.99 11.97 11.57
CA PHE A 147 -7.54 11.48 10.30
C PHE A 147 -6.58 11.72 9.13
N ALA A 148 -6.09 12.95 8.97
CA ALA A 148 -5.13 13.28 7.92
C ALA A 148 -3.85 12.43 8.03
N TYR A 149 -3.35 12.22 9.25
CA TYR A 149 -2.17 11.39 9.48
C TYR A 149 -2.41 9.91 9.14
N LEU A 150 -3.56 9.36 9.54
CA LEU A 150 -3.95 8.00 9.18
C LEU A 150 -4.01 7.81 7.66
N ASP A 151 -4.57 8.78 6.93
CA ASP A 151 -4.66 8.72 5.47
C ASP A 151 -3.29 8.81 4.81
N LEU A 152 -2.37 9.61 5.32
CA LEU A 152 -0.97 9.65 4.86
C LEU A 152 -0.28 8.30 5.04
N LEU A 153 -0.42 7.66 6.20
CA LEU A 153 0.15 6.33 6.47
C LEU A 153 -0.47 5.26 5.56
N ALA A 154 -1.79 5.27 5.40
CA ALA A 154 -2.51 4.33 4.57
C ALA A 154 -2.14 4.49 3.08
N SER A 155 -1.96 5.73 2.62
CA SER A 155 -1.49 6.04 1.26
C SER A 155 -0.08 5.51 1.01
N ALA A 156 0.86 5.77 1.92
CA ALA A 156 2.23 5.25 1.80
C ALA A 156 2.25 3.71 1.71
N ALA A 157 1.47 3.05 2.57
CA ALA A 157 1.31 1.59 2.53
C ALA A 157 0.67 1.08 1.24
N ALA A 158 -0.37 1.76 0.73
CA ALA A 158 -1.00 1.40 -0.54
C ALA A 158 -0.04 1.53 -1.72
N GLN A 159 0.80 2.57 -1.74
CA GLN A 159 1.85 2.74 -2.75
C GLN A 159 2.88 1.61 -2.72
N GLY A 160 3.35 1.23 -1.53
CA GLY A 160 4.27 0.10 -1.36
C GLY A 160 3.67 -1.22 -1.84
N TYR A 161 2.41 -1.47 -1.47
CA TYR A 161 1.66 -2.65 -1.90
C TYR A 161 1.47 -2.70 -3.43
N ALA A 162 1.07 -1.58 -4.04
CA ALA A 162 0.92 -1.46 -5.48
C ALA A 162 2.27 -1.71 -6.19
N ARG A 163 3.36 -1.13 -5.68
CA ARG A 163 4.71 -1.31 -6.24
C ARG A 163 5.16 -2.78 -6.21
N ALA A 164 4.89 -3.49 -5.13
CA ALA A 164 5.15 -4.92 -5.02
C ALA A 164 4.36 -5.73 -6.05
N ARG A 165 3.07 -5.41 -6.23
CA ARG A 165 2.19 -6.08 -7.20
C ARG A 165 2.62 -5.81 -8.65
N GLU A 166 2.96 -4.57 -8.98
CA GLU A 166 3.50 -4.19 -10.28
C GLU A 166 4.80 -4.95 -10.60
N LYS A 167 5.72 -5.00 -9.64
CA LYS A 167 6.99 -5.73 -9.81
C LYS A 167 6.73 -7.21 -10.08
N ALA A 168 5.87 -7.85 -9.28
CA ALA A 168 5.51 -9.25 -9.48
C ALA A 168 4.82 -9.50 -10.84
N ALA A 169 3.94 -8.59 -11.27
CA ALA A 169 3.28 -8.66 -12.57
C ALA A 169 4.30 -8.50 -13.72
N GLY A 170 5.22 -7.55 -13.62
CA GLY A 170 6.29 -7.33 -14.61
C GLY A 170 7.25 -8.52 -14.71
N GLU A 171 7.65 -9.12 -13.59
CA GLU A 171 8.46 -10.34 -13.60
C GLU A 171 7.71 -11.52 -14.24
N ARG A 172 6.42 -11.68 -13.93
CA ARG A 172 5.57 -12.70 -14.56
C ARG A 172 5.47 -12.49 -16.07
N GLU A 173 5.23 -11.25 -16.52
CA GLU A 173 5.14 -10.92 -17.94
C GLU A 173 6.45 -11.18 -18.66
N GLN A 174 7.58 -10.80 -18.05
CA GLN A 174 8.91 -11.05 -18.61
C GLN A 174 9.18 -12.56 -18.77
N ARG A 175 8.83 -13.39 -17.77
CA ARG A 175 8.99 -14.85 -17.86
C ARG A 175 8.13 -15.43 -18.99
N ARG A 176 6.89 -14.95 -19.15
CA ARG A 176 5.98 -15.38 -20.23
C ARG A 176 6.47 -14.95 -21.62
N SER A 177 7.00 -13.74 -21.75
CA SER A 177 7.59 -13.22 -22.98
C SER A 177 8.84 -14.03 -23.41
N ARG A 178 9.69 -14.42 -22.45
CA ARG A 178 10.84 -15.31 -22.72
C ARG A 178 10.38 -16.69 -23.19
N LEU A 179 9.38 -17.27 -22.54
CA LEU A 179 8.81 -18.55 -22.95
C LEU A 179 8.24 -18.48 -24.37
N LEU A 180 7.45 -17.45 -24.69
CA LEU A 180 6.91 -17.25 -26.03
C LEU A 180 8.04 -17.15 -27.08
N SER A 181 9.10 -16.41 -26.76
CA SER A 181 10.27 -16.27 -27.65
C SER A 181 10.96 -17.61 -27.91
N LEU A 182 11.02 -18.51 -26.93
CA LEU A 182 11.57 -19.87 -27.10
C LEU A 182 10.63 -20.80 -27.87
N LEU A 183 9.32 -20.69 -27.67
CA LEU A 183 8.32 -21.48 -28.40
C LEU A 183 8.30 -21.12 -29.90
N LEU A 184 8.61 -19.88 -30.23
CA LEU A 184 8.61 -19.35 -31.60
C LEU A 184 10.01 -19.25 -32.22
N SER A 185 11.05 -19.75 -31.53
CA SER A 185 12.42 -19.66 -32.02
C SER A 185 12.62 -20.55 -33.25
N ASP A 186 13.41 -20.04 -34.20
CA ASP A 186 13.87 -20.79 -35.37
C ASP A 186 15.40 -20.64 -35.47
N PRO A 187 16.19 -21.72 -35.29
CA PRO A 187 15.75 -23.11 -35.08
C PRO A 187 15.06 -23.34 -33.72
N ALA A 188 14.31 -24.44 -33.63
CA ALA A 188 13.55 -24.78 -32.43
C ALA A 188 14.45 -24.90 -31.18
N ALA A 189 14.01 -24.30 -30.07
CA ALA A 189 14.70 -24.40 -28.79
C ALA A 189 14.65 -25.86 -28.25
N PRO A 190 15.68 -26.31 -27.52
CA PRO A 190 15.67 -27.61 -26.85
C PRO A 190 14.47 -27.76 -25.90
N ARG A 191 13.84 -28.94 -25.90
CA ARG A 191 12.60 -29.20 -25.16
C ARG A 191 12.77 -29.02 -23.65
N ASP A 192 13.90 -29.43 -23.10
CA ASP A 192 14.26 -29.25 -21.69
C ASP A 192 14.30 -27.77 -21.28
N VAL A 193 14.88 -26.91 -22.13
CA VAL A 193 14.90 -25.45 -21.91
C VAL A 193 13.49 -24.85 -21.94
N VAL A 194 12.65 -25.29 -22.88
CA VAL A 194 11.23 -24.85 -22.97
C VAL A 194 10.45 -25.29 -21.74
N VAL A 195 10.63 -26.54 -21.27
CA VAL A 195 9.97 -27.07 -20.07
C VAL A 195 10.39 -26.28 -18.83
N GLU A 196 11.68 -25.98 -18.67
CA GLU A 196 12.17 -25.18 -17.56
C GLU A 196 11.55 -23.78 -17.55
N GLN A 197 11.54 -23.09 -18.70
CA GLN A 197 10.95 -21.75 -18.79
C GLN A 197 9.42 -21.77 -18.63
N ALA A 198 8.74 -22.83 -19.09
CA ALA A 198 7.30 -23.01 -18.86
C ALA A 198 6.98 -23.13 -17.36
N ASN A 199 7.78 -23.90 -16.62
CA ASN A 199 7.67 -24.01 -15.17
C ASN A 199 7.91 -22.66 -14.48
N LEU A 200 8.96 -21.92 -14.85
CA LEU A 200 9.25 -20.59 -14.29
C LEU A 200 8.15 -19.56 -14.59
N ALA A 201 7.53 -19.65 -15.77
CA ALA A 201 6.41 -18.80 -16.17
C ALA A 201 5.06 -19.22 -15.54
N GLY A 202 5.02 -20.34 -14.81
CA GLY A 202 3.80 -20.92 -14.26
C GLY A 202 2.77 -21.27 -15.35
N TRP A 203 3.26 -21.75 -16.50
CA TRP A 203 2.44 -22.09 -17.65
C TRP A 203 2.58 -23.59 -17.95
N ALA A 204 1.47 -24.31 -17.92
CA ALA A 204 1.45 -25.73 -18.22
C ALA A 204 1.71 -25.93 -19.72
N LEU A 205 2.86 -26.52 -20.07
CA LEU A 205 3.24 -26.81 -21.45
C LEU A 205 2.35 -27.94 -22.01
N PRO A 206 1.48 -27.67 -23.00
CA PRO A 206 0.66 -28.70 -23.63
C PRO A 206 1.45 -29.50 -24.66
N GLU A 207 0.89 -30.62 -25.12
CA GLU A 207 1.50 -31.46 -26.17
C GLU A 207 1.44 -30.80 -27.56
N ARG A 208 0.39 -30.01 -27.81
CA ARG A 208 0.14 -29.29 -29.06
C ARG A 208 -0.17 -27.84 -28.76
N LEU A 209 0.24 -26.97 -29.68
CA LEU A 209 0.09 -25.52 -29.59
C LEU A 209 -0.47 -24.97 -30.89
N ALA A 210 -1.37 -24.01 -30.78
CA ALA A 210 -1.80 -23.17 -31.88
C ALA A 210 -1.23 -21.76 -31.71
N VAL A 211 -0.78 -21.17 -32.81
CA VAL A 211 -0.29 -19.79 -32.86
C VAL A 211 -1.26 -18.96 -33.70
N ILE A 212 -1.83 -17.92 -33.10
CA ILE A 212 -2.73 -16.98 -33.76
C ILE A 212 -1.98 -15.68 -33.97
N VAL A 213 -1.77 -15.30 -35.23
CA VAL A 213 -1.18 -14.00 -35.58
C VAL A 213 -2.31 -12.97 -35.69
N LEU A 214 -2.19 -11.88 -34.93
CA LEU A 214 -3.18 -10.82 -34.89
C LEU A 214 -2.80 -9.68 -35.84
N THR A 215 -3.81 -9.12 -36.51
CA THR A 215 -3.65 -7.92 -37.34
C THR A 215 -4.09 -6.68 -36.55
N PRO A 216 -3.20 -5.72 -36.26
CA PRO A 216 -3.57 -4.51 -35.53
C PRO A 216 -4.63 -3.69 -36.27
N ARG A 217 -5.62 -3.17 -35.53
CA ARG A 217 -6.58 -2.22 -36.10
C ARG A 217 -5.94 -0.83 -36.21
N PRO A 218 -6.11 -0.08 -37.32
CA PRO A 218 -5.59 1.27 -37.43
C PRO A 218 -6.06 2.15 -36.26
N GLY A 219 -5.15 2.88 -35.62
CA GLY A 219 -5.43 3.78 -34.49
C GLY A 219 -5.45 3.14 -33.10
N SER A 220 -5.18 1.84 -32.97
CA SER A 220 -5.23 1.12 -31.68
C SER A 220 -3.99 1.26 -30.78
N GLY A 221 -3.01 2.08 -31.16
CA GLY A 221 -1.78 2.29 -30.36
C GLY A 221 -0.83 1.09 -30.30
N GLY A 222 -1.20 -0.07 -30.87
CA GLY A 222 -0.35 -1.27 -30.92
C GLY A 222 -0.32 -2.08 -29.62
N GLU A 223 -1.14 -1.72 -28.63
CA GLU A 223 -1.31 -2.54 -27.42
C GLU A 223 -2.08 -3.82 -27.76
N GLY A 224 -1.56 -4.97 -27.31
CA GLY A 224 -2.20 -6.26 -27.48
C GLY A 224 -3.51 -6.36 -26.68
N PRO A 225 -4.32 -7.41 -26.91
CA PRO A 225 -5.58 -7.58 -26.17
C PRO A 225 -5.32 -7.70 -24.66
N ALA A 226 -6.04 -6.89 -23.88
CA ALA A 226 -6.02 -6.92 -22.42
C ALA A 226 -6.97 -7.99 -21.86
N GLY A 227 -6.72 -8.44 -20.62
CA GLY A 227 -7.64 -9.34 -19.91
C GLY A 227 -7.68 -10.78 -20.44
N LEU A 228 -6.63 -11.23 -21.14
CA LEU A 228 -6.56 -12.59 -21.65
C LEU A 228 -6.54 -13.63 -20.51
N PRO A 229 -7.18 -14.79 -20.71
CA PRO A 229 -7.04 -15.92 -19.79
C PRO A 229 -5.57 -16.30 -19.54
N PRO A 230 -5.22 -16.73 -18.31
CA PRO A 230 -3.82 -16.96 -17.91
C PRO A 230 -3.12 -18.09 -18.67
N PHE A 231 -3.87 -18.97 -19.33
CA PHE A 231 -3.34 -20.04 -20.19
C PHE A 231 -2.94 -19.55 -21.60
N LEU A 232 -3.29 -18.33 -22.01
CA LEU A 232 -2.87 -17.75 -23.29
C LEU A 232 -1.57 -16.95 -23.13
N LEU A 233 -0.54 -17.28 -23.90
CA LEU A 233 0.65 -16.42 -24.00
C LEU A 233 0.39 -15.37 -25.08
N SER A 234 0.71 -14.11 -24.79
CA SER A 234 0.64 -13.01 -25.74
C SER A 234 2.01 -12.37 -25.89
N GLY A 235 2.36 -11.95 -27.10
CA GLY A 235 3.63 -11.28 -27.33
C GLY A 235 3.79 -10.86 -28.79
N LEU A 236 5.03 -10.56 -29.16
CA LEU A 236 5.41 -10.20 -30.52
C LEU A 236 6.31 -11.29 -31.11
N ASP A 237 6.01 -11.73 -32.33
CA ASP A 237 6.91 -12.51 -33.17
C ASP A 237 7.35 -11.64 -34.36
N ARG A 238 8.65 -11.34 -34.45
CA ARG A 238 9.23 -10.50 -35.52
C ARG A 238 8.43 -9.19 -35.74
N GLY A 239 7.95 -8.58 -34.64
CA GLY A 239 7.15 -7.35 -34.64
C GLY A 239 5.64 -7.52 -34.90
N ARG A 240 5.14 -8.75 -35.09
CA ARG A 240 3.71 -9.04 -35.26
C ARG A 240 3.09 -9.54 -33.95
N PRO A 241 1.98 -8.97 -33.47
CA PRO A 241 1.30 -9.49 -32.28
C PRO A 241 0.78 -10.91 -32.53
N CYS A 242 1.03 -11.79 -31.57
CA CYS A 242 0.58 -13.18 -31.63
C CYS A 242 0.10 -13.68 -30.28
N LEU A 243 -0.77 -14.68 -30.33
CA LEU A 243 -1.22 -15.47 -29.20
C LEU A 243 -0.77 -16.91 -29.37
N VAL A 244 -0.29 -17.54 -28.31
CA VAL A 244 -0.02 -18.98 -28.25
C VAL A 244 -0.99 -19.60 -27.26
N MET A 245 -1.70 -20.65 -27.71
CA MET A 245 -2.70 -21.34 -26.92
C MET A 245 -2.52 -22.86 -26.99
N PRO A 246 -2.92 -23.60 -25.94
CA PRO A 246 -3.11 -25.04 -26.05
C PRO A 246 -4.15 -25.34 -27.15
N ASP A 247 -3.86 -26.36 -27.95
CA ASP A 247 -4.72 -26.89 -29.01
C ASP A 247 -5.66 -27.97 -28.48
#